data_AF-A0A291G838-F1
#
_entry.id   AF-A0A291G838-F1
#
_cell.length_a   1.000
_cell.length_b   1.000
_cell.length_c   1.000
_cell.angle_alpha   90.00
_cell.angle_beta   90.00
_cell.angle_gamma   90.00
#
_symmetry.space_group_name_H-M   'P 1'
#
loop_
_entity.id
_entity.type
_entity.pdbx_description
1 polymer ?
#
loop_
_entity_poly.entity_id
_entity_poly.type
_entity_poly.pdbx_seq_one_letter_code
_entity_poly.pdbx_strand_id
1 'polypeptide(L)'
;MHPAQTRIVAPLLGYRFPRSDHPRGVFRRLRRLRVGDAKDRLLRLLSRAPPPVMPLPSSRRAPSCVHNRDIPRRARHRDEQSAWPRPRNLLKETDIWTKAPKPGPQVGMEVSMGVSMTRKFGADLLDAVKTSLRNPMPRGTIRGGLLALAMALPGIAPGQAVAQNLFAPVAYVNDKVVTGYELEQRMQMLSVLGGPKSRKDVLDALIEERLKQQVAERVDFKLTDEQVATAIAEFAARGKLQPEQFLSLMAKNGVSAQTVRDFVSSGIIWREYARARFSSKAQISEAEIDKALQSNGPSGGLRVALSELFLPARTPEEAAKSDALAKQIAANPSIAAFAAAAEKYSVAPSREKAGRMDWAAIGDLPPPLRAAVMGLKPGEISAPLSTGNAIGLFQLRSVAEIATPTPNADAIKYAAYYIAGGRSEAALKRAAEVKASVDTCDDLYGIAKGEPESVLQIDTLPVSQVPNDVAFELAKLDPGEVSTALTRADGQTLVFLMMCGRTYEALANADRESVRAQLQSQRIGALADSFLAEMRADATIVIP
;
A
#
# COMPACT_ATOMS: atom_id res chain seq x y z
N MET A 1 52.37 -10.88 12.35
CA MET A 1 53.09 -12.13 12.71
C MET A 1 52.32 -13.30 12.11
N HIS A 2 52.90 -13.92 11.09
CA HIS A 2 52.51 -15.21 10.50
C HIS A 2 53.14 -16.37 11.29
N PRO A 3 52.61 -17.59 11.20
CA PRO A 3 53.15 -18.60 10.27
C PRO A 3 52.03 -19.50 9.70
N ALA A 4 52.20 -20.42 8.77
CA ALA A 4 53.16 -20.71 7.71
C ALA A 4 52.50 -21.79 6.83
N GLN A 5 52.94 -21.86 5.58
CA GLN A 5 52.51 -22.80 4.56
C GLN A 5 52.84 -24.26 4.91
N THR A 6 52.03 -25.21 4.44
CA THR A 6 52.58 -26.48 3.92
C THR A 6 51.71 -27.00 2.76
N ARG A 7 52.41 -27.33 1.69
CA ARG A 7 51.97 -27.84 0.38
C ARG A 7 52.31 -29.34 0.35
N ILE A 8 51.88 -30.06 -0.72
CA ILE A 8 52.35 -31.40 -1.21
C ILE A 8 51.47 -32.58 -0.73
N VAL A 9 51.01 -33.58 -1.52
CA VAL A 9 51.07 -33.97 -2.95
C VAL A 9 50.03 -35.10 -3.19
N ALA A 10 49.53 -35.23 -4.43
CA ALA A 10 48.72 -36.37 -4.92
C ALA A 10 49.58 -37.57 -5.39
N PRO A 11 49.02 -38.79 -5.55
CA PRO A 11 48.77 -39.31 -6.91
C PRO A 11 47.48 -40.17 -7.00
N LEU A 12 46.61 -40.07 -8.01
CA LEU A 12 46.68 -40.51 -9.43
C LEU A 12 46.73 -42.04 -9.66
N LEU A 13 45.58 -42.58 -10.09
CA LEU A 13 45.32 -43.76 -10.95
C LEU A 13 43.82 -43.63 -11.32
N GLY A 14 43.28 -43.73 -12.54
CA GLY A 14 43.78 -44.04 -13.88
C GLY A 14 42.58 -44.54 -14.72
N TYR A 15 42.54 -44.17 -16.02
CA TYR A 15 41.73 -44.70 -17.14
C TYR A 15 40.26 -44.26 -17.35
N ARG A 16 39.68 -44.19 -18.57
CA ARG A 16 40.01 -43.64 -19.93
C ARG A 16 38.72 -43.81 -20.78
N PHE A 17 38.18 -42.72 -21.36
CA PHE A 17 37.41 -42.48 -22.63
C PHE A 17 36.58 -43.59 -23.35
N PRO A 18 35.53 -43.29 -24.19
CA PRO A 18 35.56 -42.23 -25.24
C PRO A 18 34.27 -41.44 -25.58
N ARG A 19 34.52 -40.36 -26.35
CA ARG A 19 33.59 -39.51 -27.14
C ARG A 19 33.17 -40.21 -28.45
N SER A 20 32.05 -39.78 -29.03
CA SER A 20 31.70 -40.03 -30.44
C SER A 20 31.16 -38.77 -31.13
N ASP A 21 31.76 -38.43 -32.27
CA ASP A 21 31.36 -37.40 -33.25
C ASP A 21 30.57 -38.03 -34.42
N HIS A 22 29.54 -37.31 -34.90
CA HIS A 22 29.00 -37.07 -36.28
C HIS A 22 29.01 -38.15 -37.41
N PRO A 23 28.07 -38.14 -38.43
CA PRO A 23 28.01 -37.08 -39.47
C PRO A 23 26.66 -36.83 -40.24
N ARG A 24 26.76 -35.94 -41.24
CA ARG A 24 25.78 -35.31 -42.16
C ARG A 24 25.31 -36.19 -43.34
N GLY A 25 24.16 -35.86 -43.98
CA GLY A 25 24.04 -35.93 -45.47
C GLY A 25 22.73 -36.43 -46.15
N VAL A 26 21.82 -35.51 -46.51
CA VAL A 26 21.10 -35.27 -47.81
C VAL A 26 20.54 -36.45 -48.68
N PHE A 27 19.22 -36.44 -49.00
CA PHE A 27 18.66 -36.37 -50.38
C PHE A 27 17.12 -36.09 -50.42
N ARG A 28 16.63 -35.73 -51.61
CA ARG A 28 15.55 -34.81 -52.02
C ARG A 28 14.06 -35.29 -51.98
N ARG A 29 13.19 -34.27 -51.78
CA ARG A 29 11.88 -33.90 -52.42
C ARG A 29 10.83 -34.99 -52.71
N LEU A 30 9.59 -34.72 -52.26
CA LEU A 30 8.40 -34.60 -53.13
C LEU A 30 7.20 -33.92 -52.41
N ARG A 31 6.64 -32.92 -53.12
CA ARG A 31 5.26 -32.40 -53.21
C ARG A 31 4.38 -32.10 -51.97
N ARG A 32 4.05 -30.80 -51.91
CA ARG A 32 2.83 -30.10 -51.43
C ARG A 32 1.57 -30.98 -51.29
N LEU A 33 0.91 -30.88 -50.14
CA LEU A 33 -0.55 -30.87 -50.00
C LEU A 33 -0.94 -29.90 -48.87
N ARG A 34 -1.90 -29.01 -49.18
CA ARG A 34 -2.46 -27.99 -48.29
C ARG A 34 -3.36 -28.65 -47.24
N VAL A 35 -3.25 -28.25 -45.98
CA VAL A 35 -4.26 -28.55 -44.95
C VAL A 35 -4.96 -27.23 -44.62
N GLY A 36 -6.13 -27.06 -45.22
CA GLY A 36 -7.11 -26.05 -44.84
C GLY A 36 -8.46 -26.71 -45.00
N ASP A 37 -8.94 -27.38 -43.94
CA ASP A 37 -10.35 -27.68 -43.71
C ASP A 37 -10.53 -28.45 -42.40
N ALA A 38 -10.61 -27.70 -41.29
CA ALA A 38 -11.07 -28.26 -40.01
C ALA A 38 -11.79 -27.23 -39.12
N LYS A 39 -12.19 -26.07 -39.69
CA LYS A 39 -12.85 -24.99 -38.94
C LYS A 39 -14.30 -24.70 -39.37
N ASP A 40 -14.73 -25.18 -40.54
CA ASP A 40 -16.05 -24.89 -41.10
C ASP A 40 -17.13 -25.97 -40.86
N ARG A 41 -16.79 -27.07 -40.16
CA ARG A 41 -17.77 -28.12 -39.79
C ARG A 41 -18.35 -28.04 -38.38
N LEU A 42 -17.82 -27.18 -37.50
CA LEU A 42 -18.35 -27.02 -36.14
C LEU A 42 -19.31 -25.83 -35.96
N LEU A 43 -19.42 -24.94 -36.94
CA LEU A 43 -20.23 -23.72 -36.87
C LEU A 43 -21.62 -23.82 -37.55
N ARG A 44 -22.03 -25.02 -38.00
CA ARG A 44 -23.35 -25.26 -38.63
C ARG A 44 -24.31 -26.16 -37.83
N LEU A 45 -24.07 -26.36 -36.53
CA LEU A 45 -24.95 -27.17 -35.68
C LEU A 45 -25.51 -26.46 -34.43
N LEU A 46 -25.36 -25.13 -34.32
CA LEU A 46 -25.88 -24.35 -33.18
C LEU A 46 -26.76 -23.16 -33.58
N SER A 47 -27.56 -23.30 -34.65
CA SER A 47 -28.61 -22.33 -34.98
C SER A 47 -29.95 -23.02 -35.24
N ARG A 48 -30.69 -23.32 -34.16
CA ARG A 48 -32.16 -23.43 -34.11
C ARG A 48 -32.62 -23.94 -32.73
N ALA A 49 -32.92 -23.03 -31.81
CA ALA A 49 -33.90 -23.25 -30.74
C ALA A 49 -34.28 -21.90 -30.11
N PRO A 50 -35.56 -21.51 -30.06
CA PRO A 50 -36.01 -20.33 -29.31
C PRO A 50 -36.16 -20.65 -27.81
N PRO A 51 -36.00 -19.66 -26.90
CA PRO A 51 -36.08 -19.90 -25.46
C PRO A 51 -37.53 -20.09 -24.97
N PRO A 52 -37.77 -20.88 -23.90
CA PRO A 52 -39.09 -21.05 -23.33
C PRO A 52 -39.48 -19.86 -22.44
N VAL A 53 -40.75 -19.46 -22.55
CA VAL A 53 -41.43 -18.47 -21.71
C VAL A 53 -41.90 -19.16 -20.43
N MET A 54 -41.53 -18.64 -19.25
CA MET A 54 -42.13 -19.05 -17.97
C MET A 54 -43.22 -18.04 -17.51
N PRO A 55 -44.35 -18.51 -16.95
CA PRO A 55 -45.45 -17.65 -16.52
C PRO A 55 -45.33 -17.22 -15.05
N LEU A 56 -45.83 -16.01 -14.77
CA LEU A 56 -46.11 -15.49 -13.43
C LEU A 56 -47.22 -16.29 -12.73
N PRO A 57 -47.15 -16.57 -11.42
CA PRO A 57 -48.32 -16.99 -10.67
C PRO A 57 -49.09 -15.78 -10.13
N SER A 58 -50.38 -15.78 -10.45
CA SER A 58 -51.41 -14.88 -9.98
C SER A 58 -52.03 -15.36 -8.65
N SER A 59 -52.68 -14.41 -8.00
CA SER A 59 -53.38 -14.42 -6.71
C SER A 59 -54.51 -15.46 -6.50
N ARG A 60 -54.85 -15.63 -5.20
CA ARG A 60 -56.09 -16.15 -4.52
C ARG A 60 -55.89 -17.56 -3.90
N ARG A 61 -56.29 -17.89 -2.67
CA ARG A 61 -57.43 -17.44 -1.82
C ARG A 61 -57.22 -17.82 -0.31
N ALA A 62 -57.86 -17.04 0.57
CA ALA A 62 -58.02 -16.94 2.07
C ALA A 62 -58.25 -18.24 2.93
N PRO A 63 -58.64 -18.23 4.26
CA PRO A 63 -58.91 -17.17 5.28
C PRO A 63 -58.30 -17.43 6.71
N SER A 64 -58.23 -16.50 7.68
CA SER A 64 -59.28 -16.17 8.68
C SER A 64 -58.67 -15.26 9.78
N CYS A 65 -59.24 -14.07 10.02
CA CYS A 65 -60.06 -13.68 11.19
C CYS A 65 -59.30 -13.40 12.51
N VAL A 66 -59.09 -12.12 12.85
CA VAL A 66 -59.32 -11.57 14.20
C VAL A 66 -59.80 -10.09 14.07
N HIS A 67 -60.87 -9.77 14.80
CA HIS A 67 -61.49 -8.45 15.06
C HIS A 67 -60.48 -7.40 15.61
N ASN A 68 -60.65 -6.07 15.66
CA ASN A 68 -61.79 -5.16 15.83
C ASN A 68 -61.26 -3.74 15.46
N ARG A 69 -61.92 -2.89 14.64
CA ARG A 69 -62.73 -1.72 15.05
C ARG A 69 -62.18 -0.97 16.29
N ASP A 70 -61.88 0.33 16.33
CA ASP A 70 -62.40 1.51 15.60
C ASP A 70 -61.38 2.67 15.66
N ILE A 71 -61.35 3.51 14.62
CA ILE A 71 -60.75 4.86 14.64
C ILE A 71 -61.78 5.82 14.02
N PRO A 72 -62.08 6.97 14.64
CA PRO A 72 -62.53 8.14 13.90
C PRO A 72 -61.42 9.20 13.75
N ARG A 73 -61.51 9.86 12.61
CA ARG A 73 -60.59 10.85 12.04
C ARG A 73 -60.68 12.24 12.69
N ARG A 74 -59.67 13.06 12.32
CA ARG A 74 -59.61 14.56 12.23
C ARG A 74 -59.34 15.28 13.56
N ALA A 75 -58.59 16.39 13.64
CA ALA A 75 -57.75 17.12 12.70
C ALA A 75 -57.02 18.24 13.47
N ARG A 76 -55.86 18.67 12.94
CA ARG A 76 -55.35 20.06 12.83
C ARG A 76 -54.81 20.82 14.06
N HIS A 77 -53.67 21.49 13.79
CA HIS A 77 -53.05 22.65 14.47
C HIS A 77 -52.45 22.32 15.87
N ARG A 78 -51.28 22.83 16.31
CA ARG A 78 -50.43 23.98 15.94
C ARG A 78 -49.04 23.79 16.58
N ASP A 79 -48.07 24.61 16.16
CA ASP A 79 -46.69 24.82 16.65
C ASP A 79 -46.45 24.64 18.15
N GLU A 80 -45.29 24.09 18.53
CA GLU A 80 -44.36 24.75 19.47
C GLU A 80 -43.00 24.05 19.56
N GLN A 81 -41.96 24.89 19.67
CA GLN A 81 -40.54 24.57 19.76
C GLN A 81 -40.22 23.83 21.06
N SER A 82 -39.36 22.80 21.00
CA SER A 82 -38.76 22.20 22.21
C SER A 82 -37.24 22.19 22.12
N ALA A 83 -36.64 23.07 22.91
CA ALA A 83 -35.22 23.10 23.25
C ALA A 83 -34.80 21.82 23.99
N TRP A 84 -33.63 21.29 23.65
CA TRP A 84 -33.03 20.13 24.34
C TRP A 84 -32.20 20.58 25.56
N PRO A 85 -32.30 19.89 26.71
CA PRO A 85 -31.54 20.25 27.91
C PRO A 85 -30.12 19.68 27.88
N ARG A 86 -29.15 20.48 28.36
CA ARG A 86 -27.77 20.05 28.63
C ARG A 86 -27.71 19.19 29.90
N PRO A 87 -26.97 18.06 29.94
CA PRO A 87 -26.74 17.35 31.19
C PRO A 87 -25.63 17.99 32.02
N ARG A 88 -25.91 18.10 33.33
CA ARG A 88 -25.00 18.50 34.40
C ARG A 88 -24.05 17.37 34.79
N ASN A 89 -22.86 17.79 35.22
CA ASN A 89 -21.83 17.06 35.96
C ASN A 89 -22.35 15.96 36.90
N LEU A 90 -21.87 14.74 36.69
CA LEU A 90 -21.81 13.66 37.68
C LEU A 90 -20.48 12.91 37.51
N LEU A 91 -19.46 13.32 38.24
CA LEU A 91 -18.34 12.46 38.60
C LEU A 91 -18.01 12.72 40.08
N LYS A 92 -18.44 11.79 40.93
CA LYS A 92 -17.82 11.53 42.24
C LYS A 92 -16.99 10.26 42.08
N GLU A 93 -15.70 10.43 42.37
CA GLU A 93 -14.79 9.50 43.06
C GLU A 93 -15.02 7.99 42.92
N THR A 94 -14.06 7.33 42.26
CA THR A 94 -13.52 6.05 42.72
C THR A 94 -12.00 6.04 42.51
N ASP A 95 -11.28 6.13 43.63
CA ASP A 95 -9.84 5.89 43.78
C ASP A 95 -9.51 4.41 43.59
N ILE A 96 -8.81 4.04 42.52
CA ILE A 96 -7.91 2.86 42.46
C ILE A 96 -6.77 3.21 41.50
N TRP A 97 -5.54 2.80 41.83
CA TRP A 97 -4.24 2.99 41.14
C TRP A 97 -3.28 4.04 41.71
N THR A 98 -2.89 3.84 42.98
CA THR A 98 -1.54 4.22 43.44
C THR A 98 -0.68 2.96 43.58
N LYS A 99 0.29 2.78 42.67
CA LYS A 99 1.60 2.10 42.90
C LYS A 99 2.39 2.05 41.58
N ALA A 100 3.23 3.06 41.37
CA ALA A 100 4.33 3.00 40.41
C ALA A 100 5.58 2.42 41.12
N PRO A 101 6.38 1.54 40.49
CA PRO A 101 7.64 1.09 41.06
C PRO A 101 8.74 2.16 40.92
N LYS A 102 9.53 2.32 41.99
CA LYS A 102 10.71 3.22 42.04
C LYS A 102 11.85 2.70 41.14
N PRO A 103 12.61 3.56 40.45
CA PRO A 103 13.86 3.16 39.80
C PRO A 103 15.00 3.04 40.82
N GLY A 104 15.71 1.90 40.79
CA GLY A 104 16.97 1.66 41.51
C GLY A 104 18.19 2.29 40.80
N PRO A 105 19.38 2.24 41.43
CA PRO A 105 20.43 3.25 41.25
C PRO A 105 21.24 3.05 39.97
N GLN A 106 21.56 4.17 39.31
CA GLN A 106 22.50 4.20 38.19
C GLN A 106 23.93 4.05 38.69
N VAL A 107 24.62 3.04 38.17
CA VAL A 107 26.07 2.87 38.32
C VAL A 107 26.73 3.78 37.30
N GLY A 108 27.54 4.72 37.80
CA GLY A 108 28.31 5.66 37.00
C GLY A 108 29.43 4.97 36.23
N MET A 109 29.63 5.43 34.99
CA MET A 109 30.84 5.18 34.24
C MET A 109 31.32 6.54 33.71
N GLU A 110 32.30 7.10 34.43
CA GLU A 110 33.09 8.26 34.02
C GLU A 110 33.81 7.94 32.70
N VAL A 111 33.65 8.81 31.70
CA VAL A 111 34.66 8.96 30.66
C VAL A 111 35.23 10.37 30.81
N SER A 112 36.43 10.39 31.37
CA SER A 112 37.29 11.56 31.52
C SER A 112 37.69 12.11 30.14
N MET A 113 37.36 13.37 29.88
CA MET A 113 38.05 14.18 28.88
C MET A 113 38.55 15.45 29.57
N GLY A 114 39.86 15.45 29.82
CA GLY A 114 40.58 16.58 30.39
C GLY A 114 40.58 17.78 29.44
N VAL A 115 40.27 18.94 30.02
CA VAL A 115 40.54 20.25 29.44
C VAL A 115 41.87 20.74 30.02
N SER A 116 42.82 21.09 29.15
CA SER A 116 43.97 21.96 29.46
C SER A 116 44.42 22.61 28.13
N MET A 117 43.91 23.79 27.79
CA MET A 117 44.46 25.12 28.07
C MET A 117 45.47 25.63 27.01
N THR A 118 45.03 26.70 26.33
CA THR A 118 45.77 27.90 25.87
C THR A 118 46.70 27.93 24.64
N ARG A 119 46.31 28.84 23.72
CA ARG A 119 47.02 30.04 23.20
C ARG A 119 47.42 30.06 21.71
N LYS A 120 47.08 31.20 21.08
CA LYS A 120 47.51 31.77 19.78
C LYS A 120 46.91 31.01 18.58
N PHE A 121 46.20 31.64 17.65
CA PHE A 121 46.61 32.77 16.82
C PHE A 121 45.39 33.55 16.33
N GLY A 122 45.54 34.86 16.19
CA GLY A 122 44.57 35.72 15.54
C GLY A 122 44.76 35.77 14.03
N ALA A 123 43.80 36.46 13.41
CA ALA A 123 43.82 37.02 12.06
C ALA A 123 43.94 36.01 10.91
N ASP A 124 42.83 35.79 10.20
CA ASP A 124 42.80 35.69 8.73
C ASP A 124 41.36 35.45 8.24
N LEU A 125 40.61 36.54 8.04
CA LEU A 125 39.47 36.55 7.11
C LEU A 125 39.15 37.96 6.61
N LEU A 126 40.16 38.66 6.10
CA LEU A 126 39.98 39.97 5.44
C LEU A 126 40.91 40.14 4.22
N ASP A 127 41.12 39.09 3.42
CA ASP A 127 41.96 39.20 2.22
C ASP A 127 41.49 38.33 1.03
N ALA A 128 40.19 38.41 0.68
CA ALA A 128 39.64 37.76 -0.52
C ALA A 128 38.72 38.66 -1.36
N VAL A 129 38.90 39.99 -1.30
CA VAL A 129 38.18 40.96 -2.17
C VAL A 129 39.13 41.91 -2.92
N LYS A 130 40.44 41.71 -2.83
CA LYS A 130 41.44 42.63 -3.41
C LYS A 130 42.30 42.04 -4.52
N THR A 131 41.71 41.26 -5.43
CA THR A 131 42.43 40.76 -6.61
C THR A 131 41.51 40.50 -7.80
N SER A 132 40.90 41.57 -8.32
CA SER A 132 40.59 41.65 -9.74
C SER A 132 40.47 43.11 -10.10
N LEU A 133 41.58 43.70 -10.55
CA LEU A 133 41.71 44.93 -11.35
C LEU A 133 43.18 45.37 -11.29
N ARG A 134 44.02 44.77 -12.15
CA ARG A 134 45.25 45.40 -12.64
C ARG A 134 45.85 44.56 -13.76
N ASN A 135 45.59 44.97 -15.00
CA ASN A 135 46.60 44.88 -16.05
C ASN A 135 46.41 46.05 -17.02
N PRO A 136 47.47 46.83 -17.34
CA PRO A 136 47.41 47.95 -18.27
C PRO A 136 47.89 47.53 -19.66
N MET A 137 47.28 48.09 -20.72
CA MET A 137 47.88 48.16 -22.06
C MET A 137 47.19 49.26 -22.90
N PRO A 138 47.79 49.75 -23.99
CA PRO A 138 48.56 50.99 -23.95
C PRO A 138 47.92 52.16 -24.71
N ARG A 139 48.49 53.33 -24.47
CA ARG A 139 48.14 54.63 -25.04
C ARG A 139 48.31 54.65 -26.56
N GLY A 140 47.22 54.89 -27.27
CA GLY A 140 47.19 55.31 -28.67
C GLY A 140 46.42 56.62 -28.80
N THR A 141 47.13 57.69 -29.11
CA THR A 141 46.65 59.05 -29.42
C THR A 141 45.77 59.09 -30.67
N ILE A 142 44.53 59.58 -30.58
CA ILE A 142 43.88 60.36 -31.65
C ILE A 142 43.12 61.52 -31.02
N ARG A 143 43.54 62.73 -31.40
CA ARG A 143 42.89 64.02 -31.14
C ARG A 143 41.66 64.19 -32.03
N GLY A 144 40.65 64.88 -31.49
CA GLY A 144 39.86 65.85 -32.25
C GLY A 144 38.47 65.40 -32.68
N GLY A 145 37.45 66.17 -32.28
CA GLY A 145 36.11 66.08 -32.87
C GLY A 145 34.96 66.34 -31.91
N LEU A 146 34.88 67.55 -31.36
CA LEU A 146 33.67 68.11 -30.77
C LEU A 146 32.70 68.41 -31.92
N LEU A 147 31.53 67.77 -31.99
CA LEU A 147 30.35 68.35 -32.63
C LEU A 147 29.06 67.79 -32.05
N ALA A 148 28.18 68.72 -31.70
CA ALA A 148 26.90 68.52 -31.06
C ALA A 148 25.91 67.69 -31.89
N LEU A 149 25.16 66.83 -31.21
CA LEU A 149 23.82 66.43 -31.65
C LEU A 149 22.91 66.29 -30.43
N ALA A 150 22.13 67.34 -30.20
CA ALA A 150 20.98 67.31 -29.32
C ALA A 150 19.75 66.79 -30.09
N MET A 151 18.84 66.18 -29.33
CA MET A 151 17.41 65.98 -29.56
C MET A 151 16.90 64.57 -29.94
N ALA A 152 15.86 64.21 -29.18
CA ALA A 152 14.89 63.13 -29.33
C ALA A 152 15.27 61.72 -28.85
N LEU A 153 15.39 61.55 -27.53
CA LEU A 153 14.93 60.29 -26.90
C LEU A 153 13.46 60.46 -26.50
N PRO A 154 12.53 59.62 -27.00
CA PRO A 154 11.18 59.56 -26.45
C PRO A 154 11.28 59.03 -25.02
N GLY A 155 10.64 59.72 -24.09
CA GLY A 155 10.54 59.30 -22.70
C GLY A 155 9.95 57.90 -22.58
N ILE A 156 10.79 56.93 -22.24
CA ILE A 156 10.34 55.66 -21.68
C ILE A 156 9.80 56.02 -20.30
N ALA A 157 8.48 56.22 -20.21
CA ALA A 157 7.81 56.20 -18.92
C ALA A 157 8.14 54.85 -18.27
N PRO A 158 8.71 54.82 -17.05
CA PRO A 158 8.80 53.57 -16.32
C PRO A 158 7.36 53.11 -16.13
N GLY A 159 6.96 52.04 -16.84
CA GLY A 159 5.71 51.37 -16.58
C GLY A 159 5.68 51.07 -15.09
N GLN A 160 4.72 51.65 -14.38
CA GLN A 160 4.51 51.34 -12.98
C GLN A 160 4.33 49.83 -12.89
N ALA A 161 5.33 49.13 -12.36
CA ALA A 161 5.16 47.76 -11.91
C ALA A 161 4.09 47.84 -10.82
N VAL A 162 2.85 47.51 -11.17
CA VAL A 162 1.76 47.38 -10.21
C VAL A 162 2.21 46.25 -9.28
N ALA A 163 2.73 46.61 -8.12
CA ALA A 163 3.02 45.64 -7.07
C ALA A 163 1.69 44.92 -6.81
N GLN A 164 1.61 43.65 -7.22
CA GLN A 164 0.44 42.85 -6.92
C GLN A 164 0.33 42.78 -5.40
N ASN A 165 -0.73 43.36 -4.85
CA ASN A 165 -0.99 43.30 -3.43
C ASN A 165 -1.28 41.83 -3.07
N LEU A 166 -0.25 41.08 -2.69
CA LEU A 166 -0.38 39.66 -2.35
C LEU A 166 -1.34 39.45 -1.17
N PHE A 167 -1.58 40.46 -0.34
CA PHE A 167 -2.56 40.38 0.75
C PHE A 167 -3.99 40.70 0.30
N ALA A 168 -4.22 40.99 -0.98
CA ALA A 168 -5.55 41.12 -1.52
C ALA A 168 -6.30 39.77 -1.43
N PRO A 169 -7.61 39.79 -1.12
CA PRO A 169 -8.47 38.62 -1.14
C PRO A 169 -8.53 37.99 -2.54
N VAL A 170 -8.33 36.68 -2.62
CA VAL A 170 -8.54 35.86 -3.84
C VAL A 170 -9.76 34.95 -3.70
N ALA A 171 -10.25 34.74 -2.49
CA ALA A 171 -11.56 34.17 -2.23
C ALA A 171 -12.09 34.63 -0.86
N TYR A 172 -13.41 34.74 -0.76
CA TYR A 172 -14.16 34.87 0.48
C TYR A 172 -14.93 33.58 0.71
N VAL A 173 -14.87 33.05 1.94
CA VAL A 173 -15.54 31.81 2.36
C VAL A 173 -16.31 32.13 3.64
N ASN A 174 -17.60 32.40 3.51
CA ASN A 174 -18.42 33.00 4.57
C ASN A 174 -17.77 34.29 5.09
N ASP A 175 -17.37 34.30 6.36
CA ASP A 175 -16.72 35.40 7.09
C ASP A 175 -15.19 35.35 7.04
N LYS A 176 -14.59 34.36 6.35
CA LYS A 176 -13.14 34.18 6.25
C LYS A 176 -12.62 34.54 4.86
N VAL A 177 -11.35 34.93 4.80
CA VAL A 177 -10.66 35.33 3.57
C VAL A 177 -9.52 34.36 3.25
N VAL A 178 -9.31 34.10 1.96
CA VAL A 178 -8.09 33.51 1.42
C VAL A 178 -7.36 34.62 0.67
N THR A 179 -6.10 34.87 1.02
CA THR A 179 -5.27 35.91 0.40
C THR A 179 -4.41 35.36 -0.74
N GLY A 180 -3.95 36.24 -1.64
CA GLY A 180 -3.00 35.87 -2.68
C GLY A 180 -1.69 35.30 -2.12
N TYR A 181 -1.22 35.81 -0.98
CA TYR A 181 -0.01 35.38 -0.31
C TYR A 181 -0.13 33.92 0.13
N GLU A 182 -1.24 33.55 0.75
CA GLU A 182 -1.48 32.17 1.18
C GLU A 182 -1.57 31.21 0.00
N LEU A 183 -2.20 31.65 -1.10
CA LEU A 183 -2.27 30.89 -2.34
C LEU A 183 -0.87 30.62 -2.90
N GLU A 184 -0.04 31.65 -3.05
CA GLU A 184 1.34 31.50 -3.55
C GLU A 184 2.19 30.63 -2.60
N GLN A 185 2.09 30.86 -1.30
CA GLN A 185 2.83 30.08 -0.31
C GLN A 185 2.43 28.60 -0.31
N ARG A 186 1.13 28.31 -0.45
CA ARG A 186 0.65 26.93 -0.54
C ARG A 186 1.08 26.29 -1.85
N MET A 187 1.06 27.00 -2.97
CA MET A 187 1.60 26.53 -4.25
C MET A 187 3.09 26.19 -4.14
N GLN A 188 3.88 27.07 -3.51
CA GLN A 188 5.30 26.84 -3.30
C GLN A 188 5.56 25.62 -2.42
N MET A 189 4.82 25.48 -1.32
CA MET A 189 4.91 24.31 -0.44
C MET A 189 4.57 23.02 -1.18
N LEU A 190 3.47 23.01 -1.94
CA LEU A 190 3.06 21.83 -2.71
C LEU A 190 4.05 21.52 -3.83
N SER A 191 4.71 22.51 -4.43
CA SER A 191 5.78 22.30 -5.40
C SER A 191 6.95 21.49 -4.80
N VAL A 192 7.35 21.82 -3.56
CA VAL A 192 8.38 21.06 -2.82
C VAL A 192 7.92 19.64 -2.50
N LEU A 193 6.63 19.48 -2.17
CA LEU A 193 6.04 18.19 -1.80
C LEU A 193 5.61 17.32 -2.99
N GLY A 194 5.77 17.80 -4.24
CA GLY A 194 5.31 17.10 -5.44
C GLY A 194 3.77 17.07 -5.61
N GLY A 195 3.07 18.01 -4.98
CA GLY A 195 1.62 18.16 -5.01
C GLY A 195 1.07 18.85 -6.27
N PRO A 196 -0.24 19.16 -6.29
CA PRO A 196 -0.92 19.80 -7.42
C PRO A 196 -0.24 21.11 -7.83
N LYS A 197 -0.08 21.31 -9.14
CA LYS A 197 0.53 22.53 -9.72
C LYS A 197 -0.52 23.55 -10.21
N SER A 198 -1.79 23.16 -10.23
CA SER A 198 -2.90 24.01 -10.68
C SER A 198 -3.24 25.03 -9.59
N ARG A 199 -3.17 26.32 -9.93
CA ARG A 199 -3.59 27.41 -9.04
C ARG A 199 -5.04 27.22 -8.55
N LYS A 200 -5.92 26.73 -9.42
CA LYS A 200 -7.32 26.44 -9.09
C LYS A 200 -7.41 25.37 -8.01
N ASP A 201 -6.69 24.27 -8.15
CA ASP A 201 -6.76 23.15 -7.21
C ASP A 201 -6.23 23.55 -5.83
N VAL A 202 -5.19 24.39 -5.80
CA VAL A 202 -4.65 24.94 -4.54
C VAL A 202 -5.63 25.91 -3.90
N LEU A 203 -6.28 26.78 -4.69
CA LEU A 203 -7.33 27.67 -4.18
C LEU A 203 -8.51 26.87 -3.62
N ASP A 204 -8.95 25.83 -4.33
CA ASP A 204 -10.03 24.95 -3.89
C ASP A 204 -9.69 24.25 -2.57
N ALA A 205 -8.44 23.81 -2.39
CA ALA A 205 -7.96 23.25 -1.13
C ALA A 205 -7.90 24.27 0.02
N LEU A 206 -7.51 25.51 -0.25
CA LEU A 206 -7.52 26.60 0.75
C LEU A 206 -8.94 26.99 1.16
N ILE A 207 -9.90 26.95 0.23
CA ILE A 207 -11.32 27.14 0.54
C ILE A 207 -11.81 26.05 1.49
N GLU A 208 -11.51 24.78 1.20
CA GLU A 208 -11.85 23.67 2.11
C GLU A 208 -11.17 23.79 3.47
N GLU A 209 -9.93 24.28 3.51
CA GLU A 209 -9.22 24.55 4.76
C GLU A 209 -9.95 25.58 5.62
N ARG A 210 -10.53 26.64 5.03
CA ARG A 210 -11.40 27.58 5.77
C ARG A 210 -12.65 26.91 6.34
N LEU A 211 -13.30 26.05 5.56
CA LEU A 211 -14.48 25.32 6.02
C LEU A 211 -14.15 24.39 7.20
N LYS A 212 -13.01 23.71 7.14
CA LYS A 212 -12.50 22.86 8.23
C LYS A 212 -12.18 23.66 9.49
N GLN A 213 -11.58 24.85 9.34
CA GLN A 213 -11.31 25.75 10.47
C GLN A 213 -12.61 26.25 11.13
N GLN A 214 -13.64 26.59 10.34
CA GLN A 214 -14.96 26.98 10.89
C GLN A 214 -15.61 25.84 11.69
N VAL A 215 -15.36 24.57 11.34
CA VAL A 215 -15.80 23.44 12.16
C VAL A 215 -15.10 23.44 13.51
N ALA A 216 -13.76 23.58 13.54
CA ALA A 216 -12.99 23.66 14.78
C ALA A 216 -13.51 24.79 15.69
N GLU A 217 -13.75 25.98 15.13
CA GLU A 217 -14.28 27.12 15.88
C GLU A 217 -15.67 26.83 16.48
N ARG A 218 -16.56 26.19 15.71
CA ARG A 218 -17.92 25.83 16.17
C ARG A 218 -17.94 24.83 17.32
N VAL A 219 -16.97 23.93 17.37
CA VAL A 219 -16.86 22.92 18.45
C VAL A 219 -15.85 23.31 19.55
N ASP A 220 -15.35 24.55 19.53
CA ASP A 220 -14.28 25.07 20.41
C ASP A 220 -13.05 24.16 20.49
N PHE A 221 -12.70 23.52 19.37
CA PHE A 221 -11.55 22.66 19.26
C PHE A 221 -10.31 23.48 18.88
N LYS A 222 -9.36 23.57 19.83
CA LYS A 222 -8.11 24.31 19.67
C LYS A 222 -6.92 23.37 19.86
N LEU A 223 -5.96 23.45 18.95
CA LEU A 223 -4.70 22.71 19.06
C LEU A 223 -3.71 23.47 19.92
N THR A 224 -2.99 22.76 20.79
CA THR A 224 -1.85 23.32 21.53
C THR A 224 -0.62 23.40 20.62
N ASP A 225 0.33 24.27 20.96
CA ASP A 225 1.61 24.35 20.24
C ASP A 225 2.34 23.00 20.18
N GLU A 226 2.28 22.24 21.27
CA GLU A 226 2.86 20.90 21.36
C GLU A 226 2.20 19.92 20.39
N GLN A 227 0.87 19.92 20.30
CA GLN A 227 0.15 19.06 19.35
C GLN A 227 0.51 19.38 17.89
N VAL A 228 0.67 20.66 17.58
CA VAL A 228 1.09 21.09 16.24
C VAL A 228 2.54 20.67 15.96
N ALA A 229 3.44 20.80 16.94
CA ALA A 229 4.83 20.35 16.81
C ALA A 229 4.92 18.84 16.59
N THR A 230 4.16 18.04 17.36
CA THR A 230 4.08 16.59 17.19
C THR A 230 3.58 16.22 15.80
N ALA A 231 2.55 16.89 15.30
CA ALA A 231 2.03 16.57 13.98
C ALA A 231 2.97 17.00 12.85
N ILE A 232 3.74 18.08 13.01
CA ILE A 232 4.83 18.41 12.08
C ILE A 232 5.87 17.30 12.07
N ALA A 233 6.22 16.75 13.24
CA ALA A 233 7.14 15.63 13.33
C ALA A 233 6.61 14.36 12.67
N GLU A 234 5.35 14.01 12.91
CA GLU A 234 4.67 12.89 12.24
C GLU A 234 4.60 13.08 10.72
N PHE A 235 4.35 14.30 10.26
CA PHE A 235 4.32 14.63 8.85
C PHE A 235 5.71 14.48 8.22
N ALA A 236 6.74 15.04 8.84
CA ALA A 236 8.13 14.94 8.39
C ALA A 236 8.61 13.49 8.33
N ALA A 237 8.23 12.66 9.31
CA ALA A 237 8.59 11.25 9.37
C ALA A 237 8.10 10.44 8.16
N ARG A 238 6.99 10.84 7.51
CA ARG A 238 6.51 10.18 6.27
C ARG A 238 7.48 10.38 5.11
N GLY A 239 8.16 11.52 5.08
CA GLY A 239 9.25 11.81 4.15
C GLY A 239 10.60 11.28 4.61
N LYS A 240 10.66 10.52 5.73
CA LYS A 240 11.89 10.08 6.40
C LYS A 240 12.81 11.24 6.83
N LEU A 241 12.22 12.38 7.17
CA LEU A 241 12.93 13.58 7.61
C LEU A 241 12.68 13.83 9.10
N GLN A 242 13.68 14.41 9.77
CA GLN A 242 13.48 14.99 11.10
C GLN A 242 12.73 16.33 10.98
N PRO A 243 12.00 16.78 12.02
CA PRO A 243 11.17 17.98 11.97
C PRO A 243 11.96 19.24 11.55
N GLU A 244 13.16 19.42 12.09
CA GLU A 244 14.02 20.58 11.84
C GLU A 244 14.55 20.57 10.40
N GLN A 245 14.87 19.37 9.89
CA GLN A 245 15.32 19.20 8.50
C GLN A 245 14.20 19.51 7.52
N PHE A 246 12.98 19.07 7.83
CA PHE A 246 11.78 19.36 7.04
C PHE A 246 11.47 20.86 7.01
N LEU A 247 11.46 21.53 8.17
CA LEU A 247 11.24 22.98 8.24
C LEU A 247 12.35 23.77 7.54
N SER A 248 13.61 23.34 7.66
CA SER A 248 14.73 23.95 6.94
C SER A 248 14.59 23.79 5.42
N LEU A 249 14.17 22.61 4.95
CA LEU A 249 13.89 22.37 3.54
C LEU A 249 12.79 23.32 3.02
N MET A 250 11.71 23.48 3.77
CA MET A 250 10.61 24.40 3.42
C MET A 250 11.09 25.85 3.37
N ALA A 251 11.82 26.30 4.41
CA ALA A 251 12.36 27.65 4.47
C ALA A 251 13.34 27.95 3.32
N LYS A 252 14.22 27.00 2.98
CA LYS A 252 15.15 27.11 1.83
C LYS A 252 14.43 27.28 0.50
N ASN A 253 13.22 26.75 0.38
CA ASN A 253 12.37 26.90 -0.80
C ASN A 253 11.41 28.09 -0.69
N GLY A 254 11.61 29.01 0.26
CA GLY A 254 10.78 30.22 0.39
C GLY A 254 9.38 29.98 0.95
N VAL A 255 9.15 28.83 1.59
CA VAL A 255 7.88 28.51 2.26
C VAL A 255 7.96 28.99 3.71
N SER A 256 6.97 29.78 4.14
CA SER A 256 6.86 30.26 5.50
C SER A 256 6.56 29.13 6.49
N ALA A 257 7.10 29.24 7.71
CA ALA A 257 6.79 28.28 8.77
C ALA A 257 5.29 28.26 9.10
N GLN A 258 4.61 29.41 8.99
CA GLN A 258 3.17 29.51 9.23
C GLN A 258 2.37 28.69 8.22
N THR A 259 2.75 28.73 6.94
CA THR A 259 2.09 27.93 5.88
C THR A 259 2.12 26.43 6.20
N VAL A 260 3.26 25.94 6.68
CA VAL A 260 3.42 24.54 7.11
C VAL A 260 2.55 24.26 8.32
N ARG A 261 2.57 25.16 9.30
CA ARG A 261 1.78 25.06 10.52
C ARG A 261 0.29 24.96 10.24
N ASP A 262 -0.25 25.82 9.38
CA ASP A 262 -1.66 25.87 9.02
C ASP A 262 -2.10 24.61 8.27
N PHE A 263 -1.27 24.16 7.32
CA PHE A 263 -1.52 22.93 6.57
C PHE A 263 -1.65 21.71 7.48
N VAL A 264 -0.69 21.53 8.39
CA VAL A 264 -0.68 20.40 9.32
C VAL A 264 -1.82 20.52 10.32
N SER A 265 -2.05 21.71 10.88
CA SER A 265 -3.11 21.97 11.86
C SER A 265 -4.50 21.65 11.30
N SER A 266 -4.79 22.11 10.08
CA SER A 266 -6.05 21.82 9.38
C SER A 266 -6.30 20.32 9.22
N GLY A 267 -5.25 19.56 8.86
CA GLY A 267 -5.32 18.11 8.72
C GLY A 267 -5.67 17.39 10.02
N ILE A 268 -5.06 17.79 11.14
CA ILE A 268 -5.35 17.20 12.46
C ILE A 268 -6.78 17.54 12.89
N ILE A 269 -7.14 18.83 12.86
CA ILE A 269 -8.48 19.31 13.23
C ILE A 269 -9.54 18.47 12.53
N TRP A 270 -9.38 18.31 11.21
CA TRP A 270 -10.34 17.57 10.42
C TRP A 270 -10.39 16.08 10.79
N ARG A 271 -9.23 15.45 10.99
CA ARG A 271 -9.15 14.04 11.39
C ARG A 271 -9.79 13.79 12.75
N GLU A 272 -9.49 14.62 13.75
CA GLU A 272 -10.05 14.47 15.10
C GLU A 272 -11.56 14.72 15.10
N TYR A 273 -12.01 15.76 14.39
CA TYR A 273 -13.44 16.01 14.20
C TYR A 273 -14.14 14.83 13.51
N ALA A 274 -13.59 14.33 12.40
CA ALA A 274 -14.18 13.21 11.67
C ALA A 274 -14.30 11.95 12.54
N ARG A 275 -13.25 11.62 13.31
CA ARG A 275 -13.27 10.51 14.26
C ARG A 275 -14.37 10.72 15.31
N ALA A 276 -14.40 11.86 15.98
CA ALA A 276 -15.41 12.15 17.00
C ALA A 276 -16.84 12.10 16.44
N ARG A 277 -17.05 12.63 15.22
CA ARG A 277 -18.38 12.78 14.61
C ARG A 277 -18.93 11.49 13.99
N PHE A 278 -18.07 10.65 13.42
CA PHE A 278 -18.48 9.54 12.55
C PHE A 278 -18.10 8.15 13.07
N SER A 279 -17.30 8.00 14.14
CA SER A 279 -16.88 6.67 14.62
C SER A 279 -18.04 5.72 14.95
N SER A 280 -19.13 6.23 15.53
CA SER A 280 -20.33 5.44 15.83
C SER A 280 -21.10 5.00 14.58
N LYS A 281 -21.02 5.78 13.50
CA LYS A 281 -21.61 5.44 12.18
C LYS A 281 -20.68 4.55 11.33
N ALA A 282 -19.41 4.48 11.70
CA ALA A 282 -18.38 3.78 10.95
C ALA A 282 -18.07 2.36 11.47
N GLN A 283 -18.96 1.78 12.28
CA GLN A 283 -18.79 0.41 12.78
C GLN A 283 -18.73 -0.59 11.63
N ILE A 284 -17.88 -1.61 11.78
CA ILE A 284 -17.62 -2.65 10.78
C ILE A 284 -18.09 -3.99 11.35
N SER A 285 -18.90 -4.72 10.60
CA SER A 285 -19.39 -6.04 10.98
C SER A 285 -18.37 -7.15 10.73
N GLU A 286 -18.49 -8.28 11.43
CA GLU A 286 -17.63 -9.46 11.20
C GLU A 286 -17.72 -9.97 9.76
N ALA A 287 -18.91 -9.94 9.15
CA ALA A 287 -19.08 -10.35 7.75
C ALA A 287 -18.33 -9.44 6.76
N GLU A 288 -18.20 -8.14 7.07
CA GLU A 288 -17.39 -7.22 6.26
C GLU A 288 -15.90 -7.49 6.41
N ILE A 289 -15.45 -7.86 7.61
CA ILE A 289 -14.07 -8.28 7.88
C ILE A 289 -13.78 -9.59 7.15
N ASP A 290 -14.67 -10.58 7.23
CA ASP A 290 -14.54 -11.85 6.51
C ASP A 290 -14.46 -11.63 5.02
N LYS A 291 -15.34 -10.79 4.47
CA LYS A 291 -15.31 -10.42 3.04
C LYS A 291 -14.02 -9.71 2.66
N ALA A 292 -13.52 -8.80 3.51
CA ALA A 292 -12.28 -8.10 3.25
C ALA A 292 -11.07 -9.03 3.33
N LEU A 293 -11.04 -9.97 4.27
CA LEU A 293 -10.01 -11.01 4.37
C LEU A 293 -10.07 -11.98 3.19
N GLN A 294 -11.25 -12.35 2.72
CA GLN A 294 -11.42 -13.18 1.51
C GLN A 294 -10.98 -12.44 0.24
N SER A 295 -11.27 -11.14 0.14
CA SER A 295 -10.92 -10.30 -1.01
C SER A 295 -9.45 -9.86 -1.01
N ASN A 296 -8.80 -9.87 0.16
CA ASN A 296 -7.35 -9.68 0.30
C ASN A 296 -6.59 -11.01 0.28
N GLY A 297 -7.29 -12.14 0.43
CA GLY A 297 -6.81 -13.51 0.28
C GLY A 297 -5.60 -13.89 1.15
N PRO A 298 -5.16 -15.16 1.13
CA PRO A 298 -3.91 -15.62 1.76
C PRO A 298 -2.64 -14.91 1.22
N SER A 299 -2.80 -14.00 0.27
CA SER A 299 -1.72 -13.22 -0.35
C SER A 299 -1.13 -12.16 0.60
N GLY A 300 -1.61 -12.05 1.84
CA GLY A 300 -0.93 -11.30 2.90
C GLY A 300 0.54 -11.70 3.10
N GLY A 301 0.93 -12.89 2.62
CA GLY A 301 2.31 -13.34 2.54
C GLY A 301 3.04 -13.07 1.22
N LEU A 302 2.52 -12.31 0.26
CA LEU A 302 3.20 -12.07 -1.03
C LEU A 302 3.61 -10.60 -1.18
N ARG A 303 4.90 -10.37 -1.40
CA ARG A 303 5.43 -9.09 -1.88
C ARG A 303 5.68 -9.18 -3.37
N VAL A 304 5.44 -8.07 -4.07
CA VAL A 304 5.71 -7.95 -5.50
C VAL A 304 6.65 -6.78 -5.76
N ALA A 305 7.54 -6.97 -6.72
CA ALA A 305 8.36 -5.90 -7.29
C ALA A 305 7.74 -5.49 -8.62
N LEU A 306 7.25 -4.27 -8.71
CA LEU A 306 6.63 -3.73 -9.92
C LEU A 306 7.53 -2.70 -10.61
N SER A 307 7.26 -2.48 -11.89
CA SER A 307 7.61 -1.25 -12.60
C SER A 307 6.35 -0.63 -13.18
N GLU A 308 6.28 0.70 -13.22
CA GLU A 308 5.17 1.48 -13.75
C GLU A 308 5.58 2.36 -14.92
N LEU A 309 4.63 2.64 -15.80
CA LEU A 309 4.77 3.57 -16.93
C LEU A 309 3.43 4.26 -17.14
N PHE A 310 3.40 5.59 -17.06
CA PHE A 310 2.20 6.39 -17.29
C PHE A 310 2.32 7.20 -18.57
N LEU A 311 1.38 7.02 -19.49
CA LEU A 311 1.29 7.77 -20.74
C LEU A 311 0.22 8.88 -20.62
N PRO A 312 0.42 10.06 -21.21
CA PRO A 312 -0.55 11.16 -21.11
C PRO A 312 -1.86 10.82 -21.81
N ALA A 313 -3.00 11.18 -21.21
CA ALA A 313 -4.33 10.99 -21.78
C ALA A 313 -5.27 12.16 -21.40
N ARG A 314 -4.77 13.41 -21.46
CA ARG A 314 -5.51 14.60 -21.03
C ARG A 314 -6.59 15.01 -22.03
N THR A 315 -6.44 14.57 -23.28
CA THR A 315 -7.40 14.79 -24.37
C THR A 315 -7.73 13.46 -25.06
N PRO A 316 -8.85 13.37 -25.78
CA PRO A 316 -9.19 12.17 -26.57
C PRO A 316 -8.11 11.79 -27.59
N GLU A 317 -7.43 12.79 -28.17
CA GLU A 317 -6.34 12.56 -29.13
C GLU A 317 -5.09 12.00 -28.43
N GLU A 318 -4.72 12.53 -27.26
CA GLU A 318 -3.62 11.99 -26.45
C GLU A 318 -3.93 10.54 -26.02
N ALA A 319 -5.15 10.28 -25.57
CA ALA A 319 -5.58 8.95 -25.15
C ALA A 319 -5.45 7.93 -26.30
N ALA A 320 -5.91 8.27 -27.51
CA ALA A 320 -5.80 7.39 -28.67
C ALA A 320 -4.34 7.07 -29.06
N LYS A 321 -3.44 8.07 -29.00
CA LYS A 321 -2.01 7.89 -29.26
C LYS A 321 -1.35 7.02 -28.18
N SER A 322 -1.68 7.28 -26.93
CA SER A 322 -1.17 6.54 -25.78
C SER A 322 -1.65 5.10 -25.76
N ASP A 323 -2.88 4.81 -26.18
CA ASP A 323 -3.39 3.44 -26.36
C ASP A 323 -2.61 2.67 -27.43
N ALA A 324 -2.29 3.31 -28.56
CA ALA A 324 -1.49 2.68 -29.61
C ALA A 324 -0.07 2.38 -29.13
N LEU A 325 0.55 3.33 -28.42
CA LEU A 325 1.88 3.16 -27.83
C LEU A 325 1.87 2.09 -26.73
N ALA A 326 0.83 2.04 -25.89
CA ALA A 326 0.69 1.03 -24.85
C ALA A 326 0.66 -0.39 -25.44
N LYS A 327 -0.08 -0.59 -26.53
CA LYS A 327 -0.11 -1.87 -27.27
C LYS A 327 1.27 -2.23 -27.83
N GLN A 328 2.01 -1.26 -28.35
CA GLN A 328 3.37 -1.48 -28.85
C GLN A 328 4.34 -1.89 -27.73
N ILE A 329 4.26 -1.23 -26.56
CA ILE A 329 5.08 -1.57 -25.40
C ILE A 329 4.73 -2.97 -24.89
N ALA A 330 3.44 -3.30 -24.77
CA ALA A 330 2.99 -4.62 -24.34
C ALA A 330 3.44 -5.76 -25.27
N ALA A 331 3.67 -5.48 -26.56
CA ALA A 331 4.17 -6.46 -27.52
C ALA A 331 5.64 -6.89 -27.28
N ASN A 332 6.41 -6.15 -26.49
CA ASN A 332 7.76 -6.53 -26.06
C ASN A 332 7.87 -6.48 -24.53
N PRO A 333 7.44 -7.54 -23.84
CA PRO A 333 7.33 -7.54 -22.38
C PRO A 333 8.66 -7.75 -21.65
N SER A 334 9.82 -7.59 -22.29
CA SER A 334 11.09 -7.72 -21.56
C SER A 334 11.24 -6.59 -20.53
N ILE A 335 11.80 -6.91 -19.36
CA ILE A 335 12.00 -5.93 -18.28
C ILE A 335 12.86 -4.75 -18.74
N ALA A 336 13.88 -5.02 -19.56
CA ALA A 336 14.75 -3.97 -20.10
C ALA A 336 14.01 -3.05 -21.09
N ALA A 337 13.17 -3.60 -21.97
CA ALA A 337 12.40 -2.79 -22.92
C ALA A 337 11.36 -1.93 -22.21
N PHE A 338 10.66 -2.49 -21.21
CA PHE A 338 9.70 -1.75 -20.40
C PHE A 338 10.37 -0.62 -19.61
N ALA A 339 11.53 -0.90 -18.99
CA ALA A 339 12.32 0.10 -18.29
C ALA A 339 12.73 1.27 -19.22
N ALA A 340 13.26 0.97 -20.41
CA ALA A 340 13.63 1.99 -21.39
C ALA A 340 12.40 2.79 -21.89
N ALA A 341 11.25 2.13 -22.06
CA ALA A 341 10.01 2.81 -22.41
C ALA A 341 9.54 3.74 -21.27
N ALA A 342 9.68 3.32 -20.02
CA ALA A 342 9.33 4.13 -18.85
C ALA A 342 10.22 5.37 -18.76
N GLU A 343 11.54 5.23 -18.91
CA GLU A 343 12.46 6.38 -18.93
C GLU A 343 12.12 7.39 -20.03
N LYS A 344 11.77 6.89 -21.22
CA LYS A 344 11.56 7.71 -22.41
C LYS A 344 10.19 8.39 -22.45
N TYR A 345 9.13 7.63 -22.17
CA TYR A 345 7.75 8.04 -22.47
C TYR A 345 6.91 8.34 -21.22
N SER A 346 7.31 7.86 -20.04
CA SER A 346 6.48 8.03 -18.84
C SER A 346 6.40 9.50 -18.41
N VAL A 347 5.22 9.94 -17.99
CA VAL A 347 4.98 11.25 -17.38
C VAL A 347 5.05 11.20 -15.85
N ALA A 348 5.22 10.01 -15.25
CA ALA A 348 5.39 9.85 -13.82
C ALA A 348 6.85 10.11 -13.37
N PRO A 349 7.08 10.64 -12.15
CA PRO A 349 8.43 10.88 -11.61
C PRO A 349 9.30 9.62 -11.55
N SER A 350 8.69 8.44 -11.39
CA SER A 350 9.38 7.14 -11.40
C SER A 350 10.18 6.86 -12.67
N ARG A 351 9.96 7.61 -13.76
CA ARG A 351 10.78 7.56 -14.99
C ARG A 351 12.28 7.73 -14.71
N GLU A 352 12.66 8.50 -13.69
CA GLU A 352 14.07 8.71 -13.29
C GLU A 352 14.74 7.44 -12.76
N LYS A 353 13.93 6.45 -12.35
CA LYS A 353 14.36 5.12 -11.89
C LYS A 353 13.85 4.04 -12.83
N ALA A 354 13.67 4.36 -14.11
CA ALA A 354 13.16 3.46 -15.13
C ALA A 354 11.80 2.81 -14.77
N GLY A 355 10.93 3.58 -14.11
CA GLY A 355 9.62 3.14 -13.66
C GLY A 355 9.65 2.21 -12.45
N ARG A 356 10.82 1.93 -11.83
CA ARG A 356 10.90 0.93 -10.75
C ARG A 356 10.22 1.42 -9.48
N MET A 357 9.40 0.53 -8.91
CA MET A 357 8.78 0.68 -7.59
C MET A 357 9.51 -0.19 -6.55
N ASP A 358 9.42 0.21 -5.29
CA ASP A 358 9.87 -0.61 -4.16
C ASP A 358 8.99 -1.86 -3.99
N TRP A 359 9.49 -2.86 -3.26
CA TRP A 359 8.72 -4.05 -2.93
C TRP A 359 7.50 -3.70 -2.07
N ALA A 360 6.31 -4.02 -2.55
CA ALA A 360 5.05 -3.79 -1.85
C ALA A 360 4.38 -5.13 -1.53
N ALA A 361 3.69 -5.23 -0.39
CA ALA A 361 2.78 -6.35 -0.19
C ALA A 361 1.63 -6.24 -1.20
N ILE A 362 1.22 -7.36 -1.79
CA ILE A 362 0.18 -7.35 -2.83
C ILE A 362 -1.17 -6.83 -2.28
N GLY A 363 -1.43 -7.04 -0.99
CA GLY A 363 -2.57 -6.46 -0.27
C GLY A 363 -2.53 -4.93 -0.16
N ASP A 364 -1.35 -4.33 -0.10
CA ASP A 364 -1.18 -2.87 0.00
C ASP A 364 -1.44 -2.15 -1.34
N LEU A 365 -1.49 -2.89 -2.45
CA LEU A 365 -1.75 -2.31 -3.77
C LEU A 365 -3.20 -1.81 -3.87
N PRO A 366 -3.45 -0.68 -4.55
CA PRO A 366 -4.81 -0.22 -4.87
C PRO A 366 -5.62 -1.33 -5.57
N PRO A 367 -6.93 -1.49 -5.29
CA PRO A 367 -7.70 -2.62 -5.81
C PRO A 367 -7.65 -2.82 -7.34
N PRO A 368 -7.73 -1.76 -8.18
CA PRO A 368 -7.63 -1.92 -9.64
C PRO A 368 -6.25 -2.45 -10.07
N LEU A 369 -5.18 -1.98 -9.43
CA LEU A 369 -3.82 -2.44 -9.72
C LEU A 369 -3.62 -3.88 -9.22
N ARG A 370 -4.09 -4.19 -8.02
CA ARG A 370 -4.03 -5.53 -7.44
C ARG A 370 -4.65 -6.57 -8.36
N ALA A 371 -5.88 -6.31 -8.81
CA ALA A 371 -6.58 -7.20 -9.75
C ALA A 371 -5.80 -7.38 -11.06
N ALA A 372 -5.16 -6.32 -11.56
CA ALA A 372 -4.36 -6.37 -12.78
C ALA A 372 -3.05 -7.15 -12.65
N VAL A 373 -2.46 -7.22 -11.44
CA VAL A 373 -1.18 -7.93 -11.21
C VAL A 373 -1.33 -9.36 -10.68
N MET A 374 -2.45 -9.71 -10.05
CA MET A 374 -2.68 -11.05 -9.47
C MET A 374 -2.65 -12.19 -10.50
N GLY A 375 -2.87 -11.88 -11.78
CA GLY A 375 -2.80 -12.85 -12.87
C GLY A 375 -1.48 -12.85 -13.65
N LEU A 376 -0.52 -12.00 -13.29
CA LEU A 376 0.72 -11.83 -14.05
C LEU A 376 1.82 -12.78 -13.55
N LYS A 377 2.66 -13.22 -14.49
CA LYS A 377 3.96 -13.85 -14.20
C LYS A 377 5.07 -12.80 -14.21
N PRO A 378 6.20 -13.06 -13.51
CA PRO A 378 7.38 -12.22 -13.64
C PRO A 378 7.78 -12.01 -15.12
N GLY A 379 7.92 -10.75 -15.52
CA GLY A 379 8.13 -10.27 -16.88
C GLY A 379 6.87 -9.76 -17.57
N GLU A 380 5.68 -10.21 -17.19
CA GLU A 380 4.44 -9.83 -17.88
C GLU A 380 3.99 -8.40 -17.53
N ILE A 381 3.30 -7.78 -18.49
CA ILE A 381 2.75 -6.42 -18.40
C ILE A 381 1.23 -6.51 -18.27
N SER A 382 0.66 -5.70 -17.38
CA SER A 382 -0.77 -5.59 -17.16
C SER A 382 -1.51 -5.06 -18.39
N ALA A 383 -2.83 -5.27 -18.41
CA ALA A 383 -3.69 -4.47 -19.28
C ALA A 383 -3.54 -2.96 -18.94
N PRO A 384 -3.76 -2.05 -19.91
CA PRO A 384 -3.75 -0.61 -19.64
C PRO A 384 -4.82 -0.23 -18.62
N LEU A 385 -4.43 0.55 -17.60
CA LEU A 385 -5.31 1.07 -16.57
C LEU A 385 -5.50 2.58 -16.78
N SER A 386 -6.74 3.04 -16.95
CA SER A 386 -7.03 4.47 -17.12
C SER A 386 -7.16 5.17 -15.76
N THR A 387 -6.47 6.30 -15.60
CA THR A 387 -6.62 7.20 -14.44
C THR A 387 -7.39 8.47 -14.80
N GLY A 388 -8.06 8.50 -15.96
CA GLY A 388 -8.75 9.67 -16.51
C GLY A 388 -7.82 10.59 -17.28
N ASN A 389 -6.72 11.04 -16.67
CA ASN A 389 -5.73 11.94 -17.31
C ASN A 389 -4.48 11.24 -17.86
N ALA A 390 -4.32 9.94 -17.59
CA ALA A 390 -3.21 9.12 -18.04
C ALA A 390 -3.64 7.66 -18.23
N ILE A 391 -2.82 6.91 -18.97
CA ILE A 391 -2.91 5.46 -19.14
C ILE A 391 -1.69 4.83 -18.47
N GLY A 392 -1.92 4.03 -17.43
CA GLY A 392 -0.89 3.30 -16.69
C GLY A 392 -0.69 1.88 -17.21
N LEU A 393 0.56 1.47 -17.33
CA LEU A 393 0.99 0.10 -17.55
C LEU A 393 1.86 -0.33 -16.37
N PHE A 394 1.72 -1.58 -15.95
CA PHE A 394 2.48 -2.14 -14.83
C PHE A 394 3.11 -3.45 -15.24
N GLN A 395 4.40 -3.61 -14.99
CA GLN A 395 5.12 -4.85 -15.22
C GLN A 395 5.45 -5.52 -13.88
N LEU A 396 5.11 -6.80 -13.77
CA LEU A 396 5.55 -7.60 -12.64
C LEU A 396 7.00 -8.02 -12.86
N ARG A 397 7.94 -7.55 -12.03
CA ARG A 397 9.36 -7.93 -12.14
C ARG A 397 9.69 -9.19 -11.35
N SER A 398 9.10 -9.32 -10.16
CA SER A 398 9.35 -10.44 -9.26
C SER A 398 8.24 -10.56 -8.22
N VAL A 399 8.09 -11.76 -7.68
CA VAL A 399 7.20 -12.11 -6.58
C VAL A 399 8.07 -12.78 -5.53
N ALA A 400 7.86 -12.42 -4.26
CA ALA A 400 8.52 -13.04 -3.12
C ALA A 400 7.49 -13.31 -2.04
N GLU A 401 7.60 -14.45 -1.40
CA GLU A 401 6.84 -14.71 -0.18
C GLU A 401 7.50 -13.98 0.99
N ILE A 402 6.68 -13.39 1.85
CA ILE A 402 7.08 -12.98 3.18
C ILE A 402 7.29 -14.28 3.94
N ALA A 403 8.54 -14.64 4.18
CA ALA A 403 8.87 -15.54 5.27
C ALA A 403 8.54 -14.79 6.57
N THR A 404 7.26 -14.72 6.93
CA THR A 404 6.89 -14.49 8.32
C THR A 404 7.54 -15.61 9.11
N PRO A 405 8.26 -15.32 10.22
CA PRO A 405 8.64 -16.36 11.15
C PRO A 405 7.38 -17.18 11.42
N THR A 406 7.40 -18.48 11.10
CA THR A 406 6.24 -19.33 11.31
C THR A 406 5.88 -19.18 12.78
N PRO A 407 4.71 -18.60 13.12
CA PRO A 407 4.33 -18.49 14.52
C PRO A 407 4.30 -19.90 15.09
N ASN A 408 4.49 -20.00 16.40
CA ASN A 408 4.17 -21.26 17.06
C ASN A 408 2.67 -21.51 16.83
N ALA A 409 2.32 -22.69 16.31
CA ALA A 409 0.93 -23.08 16.18
C ALA A 409 0.28 -23.13 17.58
N ASP A 410 -0.96 -22.66 17.69
CA ASP A 410 -1.73 -22.79 18.93
C ASP A 410 -2.29 -24.22 19.03
N ALA A 411 -2.76 -24.77 17.92
CA ALA A 411 -3.17 -26.17 17.79
C ALA A 411 -2.73 -26.78 16.45
N ILE A 412 -2.62 -28.10 16.44
CA ILE A 412 -2.25 -28.92 15.28
C ILE A 412 -3.37 -29.93 15.03
N LYS A 413 -3.86 -29.95 13.79
CA LYS A 413 -4.69 -31.04 13.27
C LYS A 413 -3.78 -32.08 12.61
N TYR A 414 -3.85 -33.33 13.05
CA TYR A 414 -3.08 -34.43 12.46
C TYR A 414 -3.90 -35.72 12.41
N ALA A 415 -3.51 -36.63 11.53
CA ALA A 415 -4.07 -37.96 11.42
C ALA A 415 -3.01 -39.01 11.74
N ALA A 416 -3.36 -40.01 12.55
CA ALA A 416 -2.57 -41.19 12.82
C ALA A 416 -3.36 -42.41 12.35
N TYR A 417 -2.89 -43.04 11.28
CA TYR A 417 -3.43 -44.29 10.76
C TYR A 417 -2.50 -45.45 11.13
N TYR A 418 -3.05 -46.44 11.83
CA TYR A 418 -2.28 -47.52 12.44
C TYR A 418 -2.22 -48.75 11.53
N ILE A 419 -1.00 -49.17 11.17
CA ILE A 419 -0.77 -50.33 10.29
C ILE A 419 -0.07 -51.43 11.09
N ALA A 420 -0.65 -52.62 11.13
CA ALA A 420 -0.06 -53.77 11.82
C ALA A 420 1.25 -54.23 11.14
N GLY A 421 2.15 -54.81 11.94
CA GLY A 421 3.41 -55.38 11.45
C GLY A 421 4.62 -54.44 11.55
N GLY A 422 4.51 -53.36 12.33
CA GLY A 422 5.63 -52.47 12.66
C GLY A 422 6.32 -51.92 11.41
N ARG A 423 7.65 -51.82 11.45
CA ARG A 423 8.45 -51.40 10.27
C ARG A 423 8.76 -52.53 9.29
N SER A 424 7.94 -53.59 9.25
CA SER A 424 8.12 -54.65 8.26
C SER A 424 7.93 -54.13 6.83
N GLU A 425 8.50 -54.85 5.87
CA GLU A 425 8.38 -54.52 4.44
C GLU A 425 6.91 -54.46 4.00
N ALA A 426 6.06 -55.36 4.51
CA ALA A 426 4.63 -55.37 4.22
C ALA A 426 3.91 -54.11 4.72
N ALA A 427 4.19 -53.68 5.96
CA ALA A 427 3.57 -52.49 6.55
C ALA A 427 4.04 -51.20 5.86
N LEU A 428 5.32 -51.10 5.54
CA LEU A 428 5.88 -49.96 4.80
C LEU A 428 5.34 -49.88 3.36
N LYS A 429 5.17 -51.02 2.69
CA LYS A 429 4.52 -51.07 1.38
C LYS A 429 3.08 -50.59 1.47
N ARG A 430 2.32 -51.05 2.47
CA ARG A 430 0.95 -50.57 2.70
C ARG A 430 0.91 -49.07 2.96
N ALA A 431 1.83 -48.54 3.76
CA ALA A 431 1.94 -47.10 4.00
C ALA A 431 2.22 -46.33 2.70
N ALA A 432 3.09 -46.83 1.82
CA ALA A 432 3.35 -46.20 0.53
C ALA A 432 2.11 -46.19 -0.38
N GLU A 433 1.32 -47.27 -0.40
CA GLU A 433 0.06 -47.35 -1.14
C GLU A 433 -0.99 -46.36 -0.59
N VAL A 434 -1.10 -46.24 0.73
CA VAL A 434 -1.98 -45.26 1.37
C VAL A 434 -1.53 -43.85 0.98
N LYS A 435 -0.24 -43.52 1.12
CA LYS A 435 0.31 -42.21 0.72
C LYS A 435 0.02 -41.86 -0.74
N ALA A 436 0.06 -42.85 -1.65
CA ALA A 436 -0.22 -42.63 -3.06
C ALA A 436 -1.71 -42.43 -3.39
N SER A 437 -2.61 -42.68 -2.43
CA SER A 437 -4.07 -42.64 -2.62
C SER A 437 -4.78 -41.58 -1.79
N VAL A 438 -4.06 -40.80 -1.00
CA VAL A 438 -4.62 -39.73 -0.14
C VAL A 438 -3.88 -38.42 -0.38
N ASP A 439 -4.64 -37.35 -0.54
CA ASP A 439 -4.10 -35.98 -0.64
C ASP A 439 -4.37 -35.19 0.64
N THR A 440 -5.46 -35.53 1.32
CA THR A 440 -5.92 -34.88 2.55
C THR A 440 -6.18 -35.90 3.66
N CYS A 441 -6.19 -35.46 4.90
CA CYS A 441 -6.50 -36.34 6.03
C CYS A 441 -7.92 -36.91 5.97
N ASP A 442 -8.86 -36.22 5.32
CA ASP A 442 -10.24 -36.70 5.23
C ASP A 442 -10.35 -37.90 4.27
N ASP A 443 -9.41 -38.06 3.32
CA ASP A 443 -9.35 -39.22 2.43
C ASP A 443 -9.04 -40.52 3.21
N LEU A 444 -8.41 -40.41 4.38
CA LEU A 444 -8.13 -41.56 5.25
C LEU A 444 -9.40 -42.20 5.80
N TYR A 445 -10.53 -41.49 5.90
CA TYR A 445 -11.82 -42.11 6.23
C TYR A 445 -12.23 -43.14 5.17
N GLY A 446 -11.90 -42.89 3.90
CA GLY A 446 -12.13 -43.84 2.81
C GLY A 446 -11.23 -45.08 2.93
N ILE A 447 -9.98 -44.88 3.36
CA ILE A 447 -9.00 -45.96 3.59
C ILE A 447 -9.38 -46.84 4.78
N ALA A 448 -9.84 -46.24 5.88
CA ALA A 448 -10.22 -46.94 7.11
C ALA A 448 -11.66 -47.48 7.09
N LYS A 449 -12.37 -47.38 5.98
CA LYS A 449 -13.78 -47.78 5.90
C LYS A 449 -13.95 -49.28 6.15
N GLY A 450 -14.70 -49.63 7.19
CA GLY A 450 -14.96 -51.01 7.58
C GLY A 450 -13.93 -51.61 8.55
N GLU A 451 -12.91 -50.84 8.92
CA GLU A 451 -11.98 -51.16 9.99
C GLU A 451 -12.51 -50.67 11.35
N PRO A 452 -11.98 -51.17 12.48
CA PRO A 452 -12.29 -50.63 13.80
C PRO A 452 -11.92 -49.15 13.93
N GLU A 453 -12.70 -48.37 14.68
CA GLU A 453 -12.43 -46.94 14.91
C GLU A 453 -11.03 -46.66 15.48
N SER A 454 -10.45 -47.62 16.20
CA SER A 454 -9.09 -47.50 16.76
C SER A 454 -7.97 -47.47 15.72
N VAL A 455 -8.26 -47.79 14.44
CA VAL A 455 -7.25 -47.82 13.36
C VAL A 455 -6.94 -46.43 12.81
N LEU A 456 -7.86 -45.48 12.93
CA LEU A 456 -7.68 -44.10 12.44
C LEU A 456 -8.05 -43.10 13.53
N GLN A 457 -7.08 -42.27 13.91
CA GLN A 457 -7.28 -41.15 14.82
C GLN A 457 -7.01 -39.86 14.05
N ILE A 458 -7.96 -38.91 14.08
CA ILE A 458 -7.78 -37.57 13.52
C ILE A 458 -8.17 -36.56 14.61
N ASP A 459 -7.19 -35.88 15.18
CA ASP A 459 -7.41 -34.92 16.25
C ASP A 459 -6.99 -33.52 15.85
N THR A 460 -7.58 -32.54 16.53
CA THR A 460 -7.06 -31.16 16.61
C THR A 460 -6.72 -30.88 18.06
N LEU A 461 -5.44 -30.82 18.39
CA LEU A 461 -4.96 -30.65 19.77
C LEU A 461 -4.14 -29.37 19.90
N PRO A 462 -4.24 -28.65 21.03
CA PRO A 462 -3.25 -27.64 21.38
C PRO A 462 -1.84 -28.22 21.32
N VAL A 463 -0.84 -27.43 20.89
CA VAL A 463 0.55 -27.95 20.73
C VAL A 463 1.08 -28.56 22.04
N SER A 464 0.69 -28.01 23.19
CA SER A 464 1.05 -28.54 24.51
C SER A 464 0.43 -29.89 24.85
N GLN A 465 -0.62 -30.32 24.14
CA GLN A 465 -1.33 -31.58 24.33
C GLN A 465 -0.95 -32.64 23.29
N VAL A 466 -0.18 -32.28 22.26
CA VAL A 466 0.34 -33.24 21.29
C VAL A 466 1.47 -34.05 21.95
N PRO A 467 1.45 -35.40 21.89
CA PRO A 467 2.55 -36.22 22.40
C PRO A 467 3.91 -35.80 21.82
N ASN A 468 4.97 -35.75 22.64
CA ASN A 468 6.26 -35.18 22.24
C ASN A 468 6.89 -35.83 21.00
N ASP A 469 6.77 -37.16 20.86
CA ASP A 469 7.28 -37.91 19.71
C ASP A 469 6.51 -37.57 18.42
N VAL A 470 5.19 -37.43 18.54
CA VAL A 470 4.31 -36.97 17.46
C VAL A 470 4.63 -35.52 17.10
N ALA A 471 4.74 -34.62 18.08
CA ALA A 471 5.06 -33.22 17.86
C ALA A 471 6.40 -33.03 17.13
N PHE A 472 7.44 -33.80 17.50
CA PHE A 472 8.75 -33.75 16.85
C PHE A 472 8.70 -34.17 15.38
N GLU A 473 7.90 -35.19 15.05
CA GLU A 473 7.70 -35.59 13.66
C GLU A 473 6.83 -34.59 12.90
N LEU A 474 5.71 -34.14 13.47
CA LEU A 474 4.83 -33.14 12.85
C LEU A 474 5.54 -31.81 12.61
N ALA A 475 6.53 -31.43 13.43
CA ALA A 475 7.32 -30.22 13.24
C ALA A 475 8.15 -30.22 11.93
N LYS A 476 8.40 -31.40 11.36
CA LYS A 476 9.15 -31.57 10.10
C LYS A 476 8.26 -31.63 8.87
N LEU A 477 6.94 -31.71 9.06
CA LEU A 477 5.96 -31.96 8.01
C LEU A 477 5.19 -30.70 7.66
N ASP A 478 4.98 -30.46 6.37
CA ASP A 478 4.00 -29.50 5.88
C ASP A 478 2.60 -30.11 5.81
N PRO A 479 1.50 -29.31 5.78
CA PRO A 479 0.15 -29.85 5.61
C PRO A 479 0.03 -30.73 4.36
N GLY A 480 -0.52 -31.93 4.51
CA GLY A 480 -0.58 -32.97 3.48
C GLY A 480 0.62 -33.92 3.48
N GLU A 481 1.72 -33.57 4.16
CA GLU A 481 2.87 -34.46 4.24
C GLU A 481 2.69 -35.57 5.28
N VAL A 482 3.43 -36.67 5.06
CA VAL A 482 3.32 -37.92 5.82
C VAL A 482 4.69 -38.36 6.32
N SER A 483 4.76 -38.70 7.61
CA SER A 483 5.86 -39.46 8.22
C SER A 483 5.42 -40.88 8.55
N THR A 484 6.36 -41.82 8.39
CA THR A 484 6.22 -43.22 8.83
C THR A 484 7.32 -43.56 9.84
N ALA A 485 7.88 -42.56 10.54
CA ALA A 485 8.99 -42.76 11.47
C ALA A 485 8.55 -43.43 12.79
N LEU A 486 7.32 -43.21 13.22
CA LEU A 486 6.82 -43.64 14.54
C LEU A 486 6.21 -45.04 14.52
N THR A 487 6.28 -45.69 15.67
CA THR A 487 5.59 -46.95 15.97
C THR A 487 4.87 -46.88 17.32
N ARG A 488 3.94 -47.81 17.54
CA ARG A 488 3.21 -48.04 18.80
C ARG A 488 3.27 -49.52 19.17
N ALA A 489 2.81 -49.86 20.38
CA ALA A 489 2.78 -51.22 20.93
C ALA A 489 4.16 -51.91 20.79
N ASP A 490 5.20 -51.30 21.38
CA ASP A 490 6.58 -51.81 21.36
C ASP A 490 7.14 -52.10 19.96
N GLY A 491 6.72 -51.31 18.97
CA GLY A 491 7.20 -51.43 17.59
C GLY A 491 6.35 -52.32 16.69
N GLN A 492 5.28 -52.93 17.20
CA GLN A 492 4.43 -53.86 16.46
C GLN A 492 3.43 -53.15 15.52
N THR A 493 3.19 -51.86 15.72
CA THR A 493 2.25 -51.07 14.91
C THR A 493 2.98 -49.88 14.32
N LEU A 494 2.97 -49.74 13.00
CA LEU A 494 3.45 -48.56 12.30
C LEU A 494 2.43 -47.43 12.42
N VAL A 495 2.89 -46.22 12.66
CA VAL A 495 2.05 -45.02 12.59
C VAL A 495 2.30 -44.36 11.25
N PHE A 496 1.28 -44.36 10.39
CA PHE A 496 1.19 -43.46 9.26
C PHE A 496 0.69 -42.12 9.79
N LEU A 497 1.61 -41.19 10.01
CA LEU A 497 1.32 -39.88 10.59
C LEU A 497 1.23 -38.84 9.48
N MET A 498 0.08 -38.19 9.33
CA MET A 498 -0.15 -37.15 8.34
C MET A 498 -0.45 -35.82 9.02
N MET A 499 0.21 -34.76 8.57
CA MET A 499 -0.03 -33.41 9.04
C MET A 499 -1.24 -32.82 8.32
N CYS A 500 -2.33 -32.49 9.01
CA CYS A 500 -3.54 -31.99 8.37
C CYS A 500 -3.60 -30.45 8.32
N GLY A 501 -3.05 -29.78 9.34
CA GLY A 501 -3.05 -28.32 9.40
C GLY A 501 -2.59 -27.73 10.74
N ARG A 502 -2.23 -26.45 10.73
CA ARG A 502 -1.86 -25.66 11.92
C ARG A 502 -2.85 -24.51 12.08
N THR A 503 -3.26 -24.23 13.31
CA THR A 503 -4.07 -23.04 13.64
C THR A 503 -3.22 -22.03 14.40
N TYR A 504 -3.35 -20.76 14.03
CA TYR A 504 -2.64 -19.61 14.63
C TYR A 504 -3.67 -18.54 15.02
N GLU A 505 -4.23 -18.64 16.22
CA GLU A 505 -5.25 -17.72 16.77
C GLU A 505 -4.71 -16.30 16.90
N ALA A 506 -3.44 -16.13 17.30
CA ALA A 506 -2.85 -14.81 17.49
C ALA A 506 -2.70 -14.02 16.18
N LEU A 507 -2.24 -14.68 15.10
CA LEU A 507 -2.14 -14.05 13.78
C LEU A 507 -3.52 -13.75 13.18
N ALA A 508 -4.46 -14.71 13.29
CA ALA A 508 -5.80 -14.54 12.75
C ALA A 508 -6.54 -13.35 13.40
N ASN A 509 -6.37 -13.14 14.70
CA ASN A 509 -7.00 -12.04 15.42
C ASN A 509 -6.31 -10.69 15.14
N ALA A 510 -4.98 -10.66 15.07
CA ALA A 510 -4.23 -9.45 14.73
C ALA A 510 -4.56 -8.93 13.31
N ASP A 511 -4.67 -9.83 12.33
CA ASP A 511 -5.05 -9.46 10.96
C ASP A 511 -6.50 -8.94 10.89
N ARG A 512 -7.43 -9.57 11.61
CA ARG A 512 -8.83 -9.11 11.69
C ARG A 512 -8.96 -7.73 12.29
N GLU A 513 -8.24 -7.44 13.39
CA GLU A 513 -8.31 -6.14 14.06
C GLU A 513 -7.68 -5.03 13.20
N SER A 514 -6.55 -5.32 12.55
CA SER A 514 -5.94 -4.41 11.57
C SER A 514 -6.88 -4.09 10.41
N VAL A 515 -7.50 -5.12 9.81
CA VAL A 515 -8.48 -4.96 8.73
C VAL A 515 -9.70 -4.16 9.21
N ARG A 516 -10.20 -4.44 10.42
CA ARG A 516 -11.30 -3.66 11.03
C ARG A 516 -10.93 -2.19 11.15
N ALA A 517 -9.77 -1.87 11.70
CA ALA A 517 -9.29 -0.51 11.89
C ALA A 517 -9.11 0.23 10.55
N GLN A 518 -8.61 -0.47 9.52
CA GLN A 518 -8.46 0.06 8.17
C GLN A 518 -9.83 0.39 7.54
N LEU A 519 -10.77 -0.56 7.55
CA LEU A 519 -12.11 -0.38 7.00
C LEU A 519 -12.87 0.73 7.73
N GLN A 520 -12.77 0.79 9.05
CA GLN A 520 -13.36 1.84 9.86
C GLN A 520 -12.78 3.21 9.49
N SER A 521 -11.46 3.32 9.35
CA SER A 521 -10.79 4.57 8.95
C SER A 521 -11.23 5.02 7.55
N GLN A 522 -11.36 4.10 6.59
CA GLN A 522 -11.87 4.39 5.25
C GLN A 522 -13.31 4.91 5.29
N ARG A 523 -14.18 4.27 6.08
CA ARG A 523 -15.59 4.68 6.23
C ARG A 523 -15.72 6.05 6.90
N ILE A 524 -14.92 6.33 7.94
CA ILE A 524 -14.85 7.66 8.56
C ILE A 524 -14.43 8.70 7.52
N GLY A 525 -13.40 8.41 6.73
CA GLY A 525 -12.93 9.29 5.65
C GLY A 525 -14.04 9.62 4.65
N ALA A 526 -14.73 8.61 4.10
CA ALA A 526 -15.80 8.81 3.14
C ALA A 526 -16.98 9.64 3.70
N LEU A 527 -17.36 9.41 4.97
CA LEU A 527 -18.40 10.20 5.64
C LEU A 527 -17.94 11.65 5.86
N ALA A 528 -16.67 11.86 6.21
CA ALA A 528 -16.10 13.18 6.37
C ALA A 528 -16.08 13.92 5.03
N ASP A 529 -15.61 13.30 3.95
CA ASP A 529 -15.54 13.92 2.63
C ASP A 529 -16.94 14.31 2.13
N SER A 530 -17.95 13.46 2.34
CA SER A 530 -19.35 13.80 2.04
C SER A 530 -19.82 15.01 2.83
N PHE A 531 -19.47 15.10 4.12
CA PHE A 531 -19.85 16.22 4.97
C PHE A 531 -19.12 17.52 4.57
N LEU A 532 -17.85 17.43 4.15
CA LEU A 532 -17.11 18.58 3.63
C LEU A 532 -17.72 19.10 2.31
N ALA A 533 -18.14 18.19 1.43
CA ALA A 533 -18.82 18.54 0.19
C ALA A 533 -20.15 19.26 0.46
N GLU A 534 -20.93 18.79 1.45
CA GLU A 534 -22.16 19.45 1.93
C GLU A 534 -21.86 20.85 2.47
N MET A 535 -20.88 20.98 3.37
CA MET A 535 -20.47 22.30 3.88
C MET A 535 -20.01 23.26 2.77
N ARG A 536 -19.35 22.73 1.73
CA ARG A 536 -18.92 23.54 0.60
C ARG A 536 -20.11 23.98 -0.26
N ALA A 537 -21.11 23.13 -0.42
CA ALA A 537 -22.34 23.47 -1.14
C ALA A 537 -23.17 24.53 -0.41
N ASP A 538 -23.17 24.50 0.92
CA ASP A 538 -23.90 25.45 1.77
C ASP A 538 -23.15 26.78 1.99
N ALA A 539 -21.83 26.79 1.77
CA ALA A 539 -21.01 27.97 2.01
C ALA A 539 -21.20 29.06 0.96
N THR A 540 -21.18 30.32 1.40
CA THR A 540 -21.07 31.46 0.49
C THR A 540 -19.61 31.63 0.08
N ILE A 541 -19.29 31.26 -1.16
CA ILE A 541 -17.94 31.35 -1.72
C ILE A 541 -17.93 32.38 -2.84
N VAL A 542 -17.15 33.45 -2.68
CA VAL A 542 -16.99 34.53 -3.67
C VAL A 542 -15.53 34.60 -4.10
N ILE A 543 -15.27 34.38 -5.38
CA ILE A 543 -13.96 34.55 -6.02
C ILE A 543 -14.01 35.89 -6.79
N PRO A 544 -13.24 36.91 -6.40
CA PRO A 544 -13.32 38.27 -6.96
C PRO A 544 -12.96 38.42 -8.44
#